data_AF-A0A5C3NT48-F1
#
_entry.id   AF-A0A5C3NT48-F1
#
_cell.length_a   1.000
_cell.length_b   1.000
_cell.length_c   1.000
_cell.angle_alpha   90.00
_cell.angle_beta   90.00
_cell.angle_gamma   90.00
#
_symmetry.space_group_name_H-M   'P 1'
#
loop_
_entity.id
_entity.type
_entity.pdbx_description
1 polymer ?
#
loop_
_entity_poly.entity_id
_entity_poly.type
_entity_poly.pdbx_seq_one_letter_code
_entity_poly.pdbx_strand_id
1 'polypeptide(L)'
;YKTDQGRIRGSVRTLMDSSLADTSGVPHAKMHYGLLPFRDCVAVPLEVVLVGWPVKYSFANLSNKGAPGMKALRAMLILLQATPPQLYFVKATEDQLRAARFDARSICPGPLFPAPEPRLGNDNIGKRLKIWRSDNGVVIPPRHVRDGPKSAKKITDE
;
A
#
# COMPACT_ATOMS: atom_id res chain seq x y z
N TYR A 1 13.77 5.29 -10.72
CA TYR A 1 13.35 3.88 -10.70
C TYR A 1 14.09 3.11 -11.79
N LYS A 2 14.70 1.95 -11.48
CA LYS A 2 15.57 1.20 -12.40
C LYS A 2 14.81 0.37 -13.46
N THR A 3 13.49 0.25 -13.33
CA THR A 3 12.60 -0.52 -14.23
C THR A 3 11.39 0.31 -14.64
N ASP A 4 10.84 0.06 -15.83
CA ASP A 4 9.62 0.71 -16.34
C ASP A 4 8.43 0.55 -15.37
N GLN A 5 8.30 -0.66 -14.80
CA GLN A 5 7.30 -0.95 -13.77
C GLN A 5 7.44 -0.06 -12.53
N GLY A 6 8.67 0.17 -12.08
CA GLY A 6 8.96 1.06 -10.97
C GLY A 6 8.60 2.51 -11.31
N ARG A 7 8.85 2.95 -12.55
CA ARG A 7 8.51 4.30 -13.02
C ARG A 7 7.00 4.52 -12.99
N ILE A 8 6.22 3.64 -13.60
CA ILE A 8 4.75 3.75 -13.63
C ILE A 8 4.18 3.76 -12.21
N ARG A 9 4.64 2.85 -11.34
CA ARG A 9 4.20 2.81 -9.93
C ARG A 9 4.55 4.11 -9.20
N GLY A 10 5.74 4.63 -9.43
CA GLY A 10 6.18 5.92 -8.90
C GLY A 10 5.26 7.05 -9.35
N SER A 11 4.96 7.13 -10.65
CA SER A 11 4.05 8.14 -11.21
C SER A 11 2.65 8.07 -10.62
N VAL A 12 2.07 6.87 -10.47
CA VAL A 12 0.75 6.72 -9.83
C VAL A 12 0.78 7.22 -8.38
N ARG A 13 1.82 6.87 -7.61
CA ARG A 13 1.96 7.37 -6.23
C ARG A 13 2.06 8.88 -6.17
N THR A 14 2.94 9.47 -6.99
CA THR A 14 3.14 10.91 -7.01
C THR A 14 1.85 11.64 -7.39
N LEU A 15 1.13 11.20 -8.40
CA LEU A 15 -0.13 11.83 -8.81
C LEU A 15 -1.22 11.71 -7.74
N MET A 16 -1.33 10.54 -7.09
CA MET A 16 -2.26 10.34 -5.98
C MET A 16 -1.94 11.24 -4.79
N ASP A 17 -0.67 11.28 -4.37
CA ASP A 17 -0.23 12.10 -3.22
C ASP A 17 -0.38 13.60 -3.52
N SER A 18 -0.06 14.05 -4.74
CA SER A 18 -0.28 15.44 -5.18
C SER A 18 -1.76 15.80 -5.19
N SER A 19 -2.61 15.02 -5.84
CA SER A 19 -4.07 15.28 -5.87
C SER A 19 -4.68 15.28 -4.46
N LEU A 20 -4.19 14.43 -3.58
CA LEU A 20 -4.60 14.40 -2.17
C LEU A 20 -4.19 15.68 -1.44
N ALA A 21 -2.93 16.10 -1.58
CA ALA A 21 -2.43 17.32 -0.96
C ALA A 21 -3.18 18.56 -1.47
N ASP A 22 -3.40 18.65 -2.78
CA ASP A 22 -4.12 19.76 -3.41
C ASP A 22 -5.57 19.85 -2.92
N THR A 23 -6.25 18.71 -2.79
CA THR A 23 -7.66 18.67 -2.35
C THR A 23 -7.80 18.87 -0.85
N SER A 24 -6.91 18.28 -0.04
CA SER A 24 -6.98 18.39 1.42
C SER A 24 -6.49 19.73 1.93
N GLY A 25 -5.56 20.38 1.22
CA GLY A 25 -4.82 21.55 1.69
C GLY A 25 -3.67 21.20 2.64
N VAL A 26 -3.37 19.91 2.87
CA VAL A 26 -2.29 19.45 3.75
C VAL A 26 -1.04 19.13 2.92
N PRO A 27 0.04 19.92 3.05
CA PRO A 27 1.27 19.65 2.34
C PRO A 27 1.83 18.27 2.71
N HIS A 28 2.33 17.55 1.72
CA HIS A 28 2.93 16.22 1.91
C HIS A 28 1.98 15.14 2.46
N ALA A 29 0.66 15.34 2.36
CA ALA A 29 -0.29 14.26 2.59
C ALA A 29 0.07 13.03 1.75
N LYS A 30 0.03 11.85 2.36
CA LYS A 30 0.40 10.59 1.71
C LYS A 30 -0.80 9.67 1.66
N MET A 31 -0.89 8.91 0.58
CA MET A 31 -1.95 7.94 0.42
C MET A 31 -1.74 6.71 1.32
N HIS A 32 -2.75 6.40 2.15
CA HIS A 32 -2.85 5.15 2.89
C HIS A 32 -3.89 4.24 2.26
N TYR A 33 -3.47 3.03 1.89
CA TYR A 33 -4.32 2.06 1.19
C TYR A 33 -4.90 1.04 2.16
N GLY A 34 -6.05 0.48 1.80
CA GLY A 34 -6.79 -0.47 2.62
C GLY A 34 -7.86 0.20 3.46
N LEU A 35 -8.81 -0.60 3.95
CA LEU A 35 -10.04 -0.12 4.58
C LEU A 35 -9.81 0.82 5.76
N LEU A 36 -9.19 0.32 6.83
CA LEU A 36 -8.93 1.10 8.05
C LEU A 36 -7.87 2.18 7.84
N PRO A 37 -6.70 1.91 7.22
CA PRO A 37 -5.69 2.95 7.00
C PRO A 37 -6.22 4.13 6.18
N PHE A 38 -7.06 3.87 5.19
CA PHE A 38 -7.66 4.96 4.42
C PHE A 38 -8.63 5.78 5.25
N ARG A 39 -9.53 5.15 6.03
CA ARG A 39 -10.43 5.87 6.94
C ARG A 39 -9.63 6.73 7.93
N ASP A 40 -8.67 6.12 8.62
CA ASP A 40 -8.00 6.67 9.80
C ASP A 40 -6.88 7.66 9.48
N CYS A 41 -6.32 7.61 8.26
CA CYS A 41 -5.19 8.46 7.88
C CYS A 41 -5.49 9.37 6.68
N VAL A 42 -6.55 9.12 5.92
CA VAL A 42 -6.90 9.89 4.72
C VAL A 42 -8.29 10.50 4.86
N ALA A 43 -9.33 9.68 4.88
CA ALA A 43 -10.69 10.18 4.69
C ALA A 43 -11.17 11.06 5.84
N VAL A 44 -11.07 10.57 7.09
CA VAL A 44 -11.55 11.32 8.26
C VAL A 44 -10.63 12.49 8.63
N PRO A 45 -9.30 12.33 8.71
CA PRO A 45 -8.43 13.43 9.13
C PRO A 45 -8.23 14.52 8.07
N LEU A 46 -8.27 14.15 6.78
CA LEU A 46 -8.05 15.11 5.69
C LEU A 46 -9.37 15.58 5.05
N GLU A 47 -10.51 15.04 5.49
CA GLU A 47 -11.86 15.38 5.03
C GLU A 47 -12.03 15.24 3.51
N VAL A 48 -11.56 14.12 2.95
CA VAL A 48 -11.59 13.83 1.52
C VAL A 48 -12.08 12.42 1.22
N VAL A 49 -12.61 12.22 0.02
CA VAL A 49 -12.95 10.91 -0.52
C VAL A 49 -12.31 10.71 -1.88
N LEU A 50 -11.96 9.46 -2.19
CA LEU A 50 -11.40 9.10 -3.49
C LEU A 50 -12.53 8.63 -4.42
N VAL A 51 -12.66 9.27 -5.57
CA VAL A 51 -13.69 8.98 -6.56
C VAL A 51 -13.07 8.23 -7.74
N GLY A 52 -13.81 7.26 -8.29
CA GLY A 52 -13.46 6.56 -9.53
C GLY A 52 -12.36 5.51 -9.40
N TRP A 53 -12.17 4.96 -8.20
CA TRP A 53 -11.33 3.79 -8.05
C TRP A 53 -11.86 2.61 -8.89
N PRO A 54 -11.03 1.91 -9.66
CA PRO A 54 -11.53 0.85 -10.54
C PRO A 54 -12.06 -0.35 -9.74
N VAL A 55 -13.34 -0.67 -9.92
CA VAL A 55 -14.07 -1.77 -9.24
C VAL A 55 -13.36 -3.12 -9.37
N LYS A 56 -12.71 -3.36 -10.52
CA LYS A 56 -11.97 -4.60 -10.84
C LYS A 56 -10.69 -4.81 -10.03
N TYR A 57 -10.21 -3.80 -9.29
CA TYR A 57 -8.97 -3.89 -8.55
C TYR A 57 -9.21 -3.68 -7.05
N SER A 58 -8.66 -4.58 -6.25
CA SER A 58 -8.67 -4.45 -4.79
C SER A 58 -8.03 -3.13 -4.37
N PHE A 59 -8.64 -2.47 -3.39
CA PHE A 59 -8.09 -1.24 -2.82
C PHE A 59 -6.97 -1.59 -1.83
N ALA A 60 -5.76 -1.75 -2.35
CA ALA A 60 -4.59 -2.24 -1.62
C ALA A 60 -3.32 -1.47 -2.00
N ASN A 61 -2.31 -1.54 -1.13
CA ASN A 61 -1.04 -0.84 -1.34
C ASN A 61 -0.35 -1.34 -2.61
N LEU A 62 0.07 -0.39 -3.45
CA LEU A 62 0.72 -0.63 -4.75
C LEU A 62 2.08 -1.35 -4.68
N SER A 63 2.62 -1.62 -3.49
CA SER A 63 3.88 -2.36 -3.29
C SER A 63 3.76 -3.66 -2.49
N ASN A 64 2.59 -4.02 -1.95
CA ASN A 64 2.47 -5.24 -1.15
C ASN A 64 2.45 -6.51 -2.02
N LYS A 65 2.66 -7.68 -1.39
CA LYS A 65 2.26 -8.96 -2.01
C LYS A 65 0.75 -8.88 -2.29
N GLY A 66 0.33 -9.24 -3.50
CA GLY A 66 -1.05 -9.04 -3.97
C GLY A 66 -1.35 -7.61 -4.45
N ALA A 67 -0.34 -6.74 -4.60
CA ALA A 67 -0.53 -5.42 -5.21
C ALA A 67 -1.15 -5.52 -6.62
N PRO A 68 -1.88 -4.49 -7.06
CA PRO A 68 -2.39 -4.44 -8.41
C PRO A 68 -1.27 -4.65 -9.44
N GLY A 69 -1.46 -5.60 -10.35
CA GLY A 69 -0.49 -5.91 -11.40
C GLY A 69 -0.26 -4.72 -12.34
N MET A 70 0.72 -4.83 -13.24
CA MET A 70 1.08 -3.72 -14.14
C MET A 70 -0.08 -3.23 -15.02
N LYS A 71 -0.98 -4.12 -15.43
CA LYS A 71 -2.21 -3.75 -16.16
C LYS A 71 -3.10 -2.82 -15.33
N ALA A 72 -3.17 -3.04 -14.02
CA ALA A 72 -3.93 -2.22 -13.11
C ALA A 72 -3.28 -0.86 -12.90
N LEU A 73 -1.97 -0.82 -12.67
CA LEU A 73 -1.23 0.43 -12.51
C LEU A 73 -1.32 1.33 -13.75
N ARG A 74 -1.22 0.75 -14.95
CA ARG A 74 -1.41 1.50 -16.21
C ARG A 74 -2.83 2.03 -16.35
N ALA A 75 -3.84 1.23 -16.01
CA ALA A 75 -5.23 1.68 -16.03
C ALA A 75 -5.48 2.83 -15.04
N MET A 76 -4.96 2.72 -13.81
CA MET A 76 -5.05 3.80 -12.81
C MET A 76 -4.36 5.07 -13.29
N LEU A 77 -3.19 4.95 -13.92
CA LEU A 77 -2.45 6.10 -14.47
C LEU A 77 -3.27 6.81 -15.56
N ILE A 78 -3.91 6.05 -16.46
CA ILE A 78 -4.80 6.63 -17.49
C ILE A 78 -5.96 7.39 -16.84
N LEU A 79 -6.58 6.84 -15.79
CA LEU A 79 -7.70 7.50 -15.11
C LEU A 79 -7.29 8.78 -14.36
N LEU A 80 -6.09 8.80 -13.78
CA LEU A 80 -5.50 9.97 -13.12
C LEU A 80 -5.15 11.08 -14.12
N GLN A 81 -4.72 10.71 -15.33
CA GLN A 81 -4.27 11.65 -16.37
C GLN A 81 -5.38 12.04 -17.36
N ALA A 82 -6.57 11.44 -17.26
CA ALA A 82 -7.70 11.77 -18.10
C ALA A 82 -8.10 13.25 -17.92
N THR A 83 -8.71 13.83 -18.96
CA THR A 83 -9.26 15.19 -18.92
C THR A 83 -10.74 15.13 -19.27
N PRO A 84 -11.67 15.31 -18.31
CA PRO A 84 -11.44 15.51 -16.88
C PRO A 84 -10.90 14.25 -16.17
N PRO A 85 -10.24 14.39 -15.00
CA PRO A 85 -9.70 13.24 -14.27
C PRO A 85 -10.83 12.33 -13.82
N GLN A 86 -10.64 11.02 -14.01
CA GLN A 86 -11.62 10.00 -13.63
C GLN A 86 -11.29 9.33 -12.30
N LEU A 87 -10.04 9.41 -11.85
CA LEU A 87 -9.60 8.99 -10.53
C LEU A 87 -9.03 10.22 -9.81
N TYR A 88 -9.73 10.73 -8.79
CA TYR A 88 -9.39 11.99 -8.15
C TYR A 88 -9.98 12.10 -6.75
N PHE A 89 -9.41 13.00 -5.94
CA PHE A 89 -9.95 13.32 -4.62
C PHE A 89 -10.96 14.47 -4.69
N VAL A 90 -11.97 14.41 -3.83
CA VAL A 90 -12.90 15.51 -3.56
C VAL A 90 -13.09 15.69 -2.06
N LYS A 91 -13.54 16.88 -1.64
CA LYS A 91 -13.93 17.10 -0.24
C LYS A 91 -15.08 16.18 0.14
N ALA A 92 -14.93 15.53 1.29
CA ALA A 92 -15.96 14.67 1.85
C ALA A 92 -17.14 15.51 2.36
N THR A 93 -18.34 14.99 2.19
CA THR A 93 -19.53 15.56 2.86
C THR A 93 -19.55 15.18 4.34
N GLU A 94 -20.21 15.99 5.18
CA GLU A 94 -20.30 15.71 6.61
C GLU A 94 -20.99 14.37 6.90
N ASP A 95 -22.00 14.00 6.11
CA ASP A 95 -22.71 12.73 6.23
C ASP A 95 -21.78 11.54 5.92
N GLN A 96 -20.92 11.65 4.90
CA GLN A 96 -19.91 10.63 4.61
C GLN A 96 -18.93 10.47 5.76
N LEU A 97 -18.46 11.58 6.34
CA LEU A 97 -17.53 11.53 7.47
C LEU A 97 -18.19 10.94 8.72
N ARG A 98 -19.46 11.26 8.97
CA ARG A 98 -20.25 10.67 10.06
C ARG A 98 -20.43 9.18 9.86
N ALA A 99 -20.82 8.74 8.66
CA ALA A 99 -20.96 7.33 8.32
C ALA A 99 -19.62 6.59 8.47
N ALA A 100 -18.51 7.21 8.06
CA ALA A 100 -17.17 6.63 8.15
C ALA A 100 -16.75 6.32 9.60
N ARG A 101 -17.18 7.15 10.57
CA ARG A 101 -16.89 6.92 11.99
C ARG A 101 -17.52 5.64 12.52
N PHE A 102 -18.68 5.25 12.00
CA PHE A 102 -19.39 4.02 12.37
C PHE A 102 -18.96 2.81 11.50
N ASP A 103 -18.84 3.01 10.19
CA ASP A 103 -18.46 1.97 9.24
C ASP A 103 -17.43 2.49 8.23
N ALA A 104 -16.21 1.93 8.28
CA ALA A 104 -15.14 2.28 7.36
C ALA A 104 -15.48 1.94 5.89
N ARG A 105 -16.37 0.98 5.65
CA ARG A 105 -16.75 0.56 4.28
C ARG A 105 -17.55 1.63 3.55
N SER A 106 -18.24 2.49 4.29
CA SER A 106 -19.08 3.55 3.72
C SER A 106 -18.28 4.61 2.94
N ILE A 107 -16.99 4.79 3.26
CA ILE A 107 -16.14 5.84 2.66
C ILE A 107 -15.02 5.30 1.78
N CYS A 108 -14.78 3.99 1.83
CA CYS A 108 -13.64 3.39 1.16
C CYS A 108 -13.98 3.07 -0.31
N PRO A 109 -13.11 3.40 -1.28
CA PRO A 109 -13.51 3.56 -2.68
C PRO A 109 -13.62 2.26 -3.49
N GLY A 110 -13.30 1.09 -2.91
CA GLY A 110 -13.28 -0.19 -3.63
C GLY A 110 -14.11 -1.27 -2.94
N PRO A 111 -14.83 -2.13 -3.68
CA PRO A 111 -15.67 -3.18 -3.09
C PRO A 111 -14.88 -4.35 -2.50
N LEU A 112 -13.62 -4.50 -2.93
CA LEU A 112 -12.76 -5.63 -2.59
C LEU A 112 -11.69 -5.19 -1.61
N PHE A 113 -11.94 -5.44 -0.33
CA PHE A 113 -10.93 -5.33 0.72
C PHE A 113 -10.30 -6.71 0.91
N PRO A 114 -8.99 -6.88 0.66
CA PRO A 114 -8.34 -8.13 1.04
C PRO A 114 -8.53 -8.33 2.54
N ALA A 115 -8.82 -9.57 2.95
CA ALA A 115 -8.85 -9.90 4.37
C ALA A 115 -7.52 -9.46 5.01
N PRO A 116 -7.53 -8.86 6.20
CA PRO A 116 -6.31 -8.45 6.86
C PRO A 116 -5.41 -9.68 7.03
N GLU A 117 -4.28 -9.72 6.33
CA GLU A 117 -3.32 -10.80 6.51
C GLU A 117 -2.71 -10.67 7.92
N PRO A 118 -2.62 -11.76 8.70
CA PRO A 118 -1.95 -11.72 9.98
C PRO A 118 -0.51 -11.25 9.79
N ARG A 119 -0.04 -10.37 10.67
CA ARG A 119 1.34 -9.85 10.63
C ARG A 119 2.31 -10.94 11.09
N LEU A 120 2.67 -11.87 10.21
CA LEU A 120 3.53 -13.04 10.49
C LEU A 120 5.02 -12.69 10.77
N GLY A 121 5.34 -11.43 11.08
CA GLY A 121 6.69 -10.95 11.28
C GLY A 121 7.58 -11.03 10.03
N ASN A 122 8.83 -10.57 10.14
CA ASN A 122 9.74 -10.53 8.99
C ASN A 122 10.13 -11.95 8.50
N ASP A 123 10.06 -12.19 7.19
CA ASP A 123 10.52 -13.43 6.54
C ASP A 123 12.05 -13.53 6.44
N ASN A 124 12.76 -12.50 6.89
CA ASN A 124 14.22 -12.45 6.85
C ASN A 124 14.86 -13.08 8.10
N ILE A 125 14.06 -13.60 9.05
CA ILE A 125 14.56 -14.39 10.17
C ILE A 125 15.23 -15.65 9.61
N GLY A 126 16.57 -15.65 9.63
CA GLY A 126 17.40 -16.74 9.13
C GLY A 126 17.73 -16.71 7.63
N LYS A 127 17.38 -15.65 6.88
CA LYS A 127 18.06 -15.44 5.60
C LYS A 127 19.52 -15.14 5.92
N ARG A 128 20.45 -15.91 5.36
CA ARG A 128 21.90 -15.67 5.46
C ARG A 128 22.17 -14.26 4.97
N LEU A 129 22.20 -13.28 5.87
CA LEU A 129 22.74 -11.96 5.59
C LEU A 129 24.18 -12.20 5.13
N LYS A 130 24.63 -11.40 4.16
CA LYS A 130 25.97 -11.51 3.56
C LYS A 130 27.00 -11.78 4.65
N ILE A 131 27.73 -12.87 4.47
CA ILE A 131 28.81 -13.26 5.37
C ILE A 131 29.80 -12.09 5.41
N TRP A 132 30.00 -11.52 6.59
CA TRP A 132 31.02 -10.48 6.78
C TRP A 132 32.39 -11.14 6.63
N ARG A 133 33.24 -10.56 5.78
CA ARG A 133 34.62 -10.99 5.60
C ARG A 133 35.53 -9.89 6.17
N SER A 134 36.56 -10.29 6.90
CA SER A 134 37.67 -9.42 7.26
C SER A 134 38.43 -8.98 6.00
N ASP A 135 39.26 -7.95 6.08
CA ASP A 135 40.11 -7.48 4.97
C ASP A 135 40.98 -8.60 4.35
N ASN A 136 41.33 -9.62 5.14
CA ASN A 136 42.10 -10.79 4.72
C ASN A 136 41.22 -11.91 4.12
N GLY A 137 39.95 -11.65 3.84
CA GLY A 137 39.01 -12.61 3.25
C GLY A 137 38.42 -13.65 4.21
N VAL A 138 38.84 -13.66 5.48
CA VAL A 138 38.36 -14.60 6.50
C VAL A 138 36.90 -14.33 6.83
N VAL A 139 36.08 -15.39 6.79
CA VAL A 139 34.66 -15.36 7.16
C VAL A 139 34.52 -15.15 8.66
N ILE A 140 33.83 -14.07 9.07
CA ILE A 140 33.51 -13.81 10.46
C ILE A 140 32.22 -14.58 10.80
N PRO A 141 32.27 -15.56 11.73
CA PRO A 141 31.09 -16.31 12.11
C PRO A 141 30.10 -15.39 12.86
N PRO A 142 28.79 -15.62 12.72
CA PRO A 142 27.79 -14.90 13.49
C PRO A 142 27.97 -15.18 14.99
N ARG A 143 27.65 -14.18 15.84
CA ARG A 143 27.77 -14.26 17.31
C ARG A 143 27.02 -15.44 17.94
N HIS A 144 25.96 -15.94 17.30
CA HIS A 144 25.18 -17.09 17.77
C HIS A 144 24.91 -18.06 16.63
N VAL A 145 25.03 -19.36 16.91
CA VAL A 145 24.64 -20.47 16.01
C VAL A 145 23.12 -20.45 15.83
N ARG A 146 22.64 -20.54 14.58
CA ARG A 146 21.22 -20.45 14.23
C ARG A 146 20.75 -21.70 13.47
N ASP A 147 20.89 -22.87 14.10
CA ASP A 147 20.60 -24.19 13.50
C ASP A 147 19.24 -24.78 13.92
N GLY A 148 18.37 -23.98 14.55
CA GLY A 148 17.03 -24.44 14.95
C GLY A 148 16.12 -24.71 13.74
N PRO A 149 15.34 -25.81 13.74
CA PRO A 149 14.37 -26.09 12.69
C PRO A 149 13.32 -24.97 12.62
N LYS A 150 13.00 -24.52 11.40
CA LYS A 150 11.96 -23.52 11.16
C LYS A 150 10.59 -24.17 11.25
N SER A 151 9.75 -23.73 12.19
CA SER A 151 8.31 -23.96 12.11
C SER A 151 7.72 -23.12 10.97
N ALA A 152 6.80 -23.70 10.20
CA ALA A 152 6.05 -22.96 9.20
C ALA A 152 5.24 -21.87 9.91
N LYS A 153 5.33 -20.62 9.44
CA LYS A 153 4.56 -19.49 10.01
C LYS A 153 3.05 -19.59 9.73
N LYS A 154 2.67 -20.45 8.79
CA LYS A 154 1.30 -20.74 8.40
C LYS A 154 1.23 -22.24 8.15
N ILE A 155 0.35 -22.92 8.88
CA ILE A 155 -0.06 -24.29 8.59
C ILE A 155 -1.33 -24.11 7.74
N THR A 156 -1.30 -24.62 6.52
CA THR A 156 -2.52 -24.76 5.71
C THR A 156 -3.08 -26.14 6.04
N ASP A 157 -4.27 -26.18 6.63
CA ASP A 157 -5.02 -27.44 6.68
C ASP A 157 -5.34 -27.82 5.23
N GLU A 158 -4.85 -28.99 4.81
CA GLU A 158 -5.43 -29.75 3.69
C GLU A 158 -6.67 -30.50 4.18
#